data_AF-A0A417CFM8-F1
#
_entry.id   AF-A0A417CFM8-F1
#
_cell.length_a   1.000
_cell.length_b   1.000
_cell.length_c   1.000
_cell.angle_alpha   90.00
_cell.angle_beta   90.00
_cell.angle_gamma   90.00
#
_symmetry.space_group_name_H-M   'P 1'
#
loop_
_entity.id
_entity.type
_entity.pdbx_description
1 polymer ?
#
loop_
_entity_poly.entity_id
_entity_poly.type
_entity_poly.pdbx_seq_one_letter_code
_entity_poly.pdbx_strand_id
1 'polypeptide(L)' 'MPMILYSFFDEYDLSHKKIVPFCTSGGSGLSQTVETIKKLEPEADVTEGFHVGSDDVDQCQQDLKNWLNKIN' A
#
# COMPACT_ATOMS: atom_id res chain seq x y z
N MET A 1 -2.10 9.97 -2.21
CA MET A 1 -1.92 8.97 -3.28
C MET A 1 -1.85 9.68 -4.62
N PRO A 2 -0.83 9.44 -5.47
CA PRO A 2 -0.74 10.06 -6.81
C PRO A 2 -1.98 9.78 -7.67
N MET A 3 -2.37 10.76 -8.51
CA MET A 3 -3.59 10.67 -9.34
C MET A 3 -3.59 9.48 -10.30
N ILE A 4 -2.43 9.05 -10.78
CA ILE A 4 -2.29 7.89 -11.67
C ILE A 4 -2.83 6.58 -11.04
N LEU A 5 -2.81 6.46 -9.70
CA LEU A 5 -3.34 5.28 -9.04
C LEU A 5 -4.87 5.24 -9.06
N TYR A 6 -5.55 6.39 -9.07
CA TYR A 6 -7.01 6.41 -9.26
C TYR A 6 -7.38 5.90 -10.65
N SER A 7 -6.66 6.32 -11.70
CA SER A 7 -6.85 5.77 -13.04
C SER A 7 -6.55 4.27 -13.11
N PHE A 8 -5.61 3.76 -12.31
CA PHE A 8 -5.35 2.32 -12.22
C PHE A 8 -6.54 1.56 -11.59
N PHE A 9 -7.10 2.06 -10.50
CA PHE A 9 -8.28 1.47 -9.87
C PHE A 9 -9.52 1.56 -10.79
N ASP A 10 -9.66 2.63 -11.58
CA ASP A 10 -10.76 2.78 -12.53
C ASP A 10 -10.65 1.83 -13.75
N GLU A 11 -9.44 1.46 -14.17
CA GLU A 11 -9.20 0.70 -15.41
C GLU A 11 -9.23 -0.83 -15.22
N TYR A 12 -8.87 -1.32 -14.03
CA TYR A 12 -8.69 -2.76 -13.79
C TYR A 12 -9.70 -3.30 -12.77
N ASP A 13 -10.33 -4.43 -13.09
CA ASP A 13 -11.12 -5.18 -12.13
C ASP A 13 -10.21 -5.90 -11.11
N LEU A 14 -10.23 -5.40 -9.88
CA LEU A 14 -9.48 -5.96 -8.75
C LEU A 14 -10.38 -6.71 -7.76
N SER A 15 -11.65 -6.99 -8.12
CA SER A 15 -12.55 -7.76 -7.27
C SER A 15 -11.93 -9.11 -6.91
N HIS A 16 -12.01 -9.44 -5.62
CA HIS A 16 -11.46 -10.65 -5.01
C HIS A 16 -9.93 -10.81 -5.16
N LYS A 17 -9.20 -9.76 -5.54
CA LYS A 17 -7.74 -9.71 -5.49
C LYS A 17 -7.28 -9.22 -4.13
N LYS A 18 -6.06 -9.63 -3.76
CA LYS A 18 -5.36 -9.08 -2.62
C LYS A 18 -4.57 -7.86 -3.05
N ILE A 19 -4.88 -6.69 -2.49
CA ILE A 19 -4.16 -5.45 -2.73
C ILE A 19 -3.26 -5.17 -1.53
N VAL A 20 -1.96 -5.03 -1.80
CA VAL A 20 -0.93 -4.86 -0.78
C VAL A 20 -0.23 -3.51 -0.99
N PRO A 21 -0.69 -2.42 -0.35
CA PRO A 21 -0.14 -1.08 -0.57
C PRO A 21 1.23 -0.92 0.08
N PHE A 22 2.14 -0.21 -0.58
CA PHE A 22 3.34 0.30 0.06
C PHE A 22 3.73 1.67 -0.52
N CYS A 23 4.50 2.46 0.23
CA CYS A 23 5.07 3.70 -0.28
C CYS A 23 6.42 4.02 0.35
N THR A 24 7.16 4.90 -0.31
CA THR A 24 8.30 5.63 0.26
C THR A 24 7.95 7.10 0.37
N SER A 25 8.59 7.83 1.29
CA SER A 25 8.45 9.28 1.38
C SER A 25 9.58 9.89 2.21
N GLY A 26 9.70 11.22 2.20
CA GLY A 26 10.60 11.94 3.11
C GLY A 26 10.13 12.00 4.57
N GLY A 27 9.03 11.33 4.94
CA GLY A 27 8.60 11.24 6.34
C GLY A 27 7.11 10.94 6.55
N SER A 28 6.24 11.33 5.62
CA SER A 28 4.80 11.05 5.73
C SER A 28 4.49 9.58 5.41
N GLY A 29 3.79 8.88 6.31
CA GLY A 29 3.30 7.52 6.07
C GLY A 29 2.16 7.44 5.05
N LEU A 30 1.43 6.33 5.06
CA LEU A 30 0.30 6.11 4.15
C LEU A 30 -0.90 7.04 4.36
N SER A 31 -1.02 7.68 5.54
CA SER A 31 -2.18 8.50 5.90
C SER A 31 -3.51 7.76 5.61
N GLN A 32 -4.43 8.37 4.86
CA GLN A 32 -5.72 7.78 4.47
C GLN A 32 -5.64 6.89 3.22
N THR A 33 -4.44 6.57 2.70
CA THR A 33 -4.29 5.83 1.43
C THR A 33 -4.95 4.46 1.50
N VAL A 34 -4.71 3.67 2.55
CA VAL A 34 -5.32 2.34 2.70
C VAL A 34 -6.84 2.42 2.78
N GLU A 35 -7.37 3.38 3.54
CA GLU A 35 -8.81 3.62 3.65
C GLU A 35 -9.43 4.06 2.32
N THR A 36 -8.69 4.85 1.54
CA THR A 36 -9.12 5.29 0.21
C THR A 36 -9.20 4.11 -0.75
N ILE A 37 -8.19 3.24 -0.78
CA ILE A 37 -8.18 2.04 -1.61
C ILE A 37 -9.34 1.11 -1.23
N LYS A 38 -9.60 0.90 0.07
CA LYS A 38 -10.76 0.11 0.53
C LYS A 38 -12.11 0.65 0.08
N LYS A 39 -12.23 1.98 -0.12
CA LYS A 39 -13.45 2.61 -0.63
C LYS A 39 -13.57 2.49 -2.15
N LEU A 40 -12.45 2.55 -2.87
CA LEU A 40 -12.41 2.40 -4.33
C LEU A 40 -12.65 0.94 -4.73
N GLU A 41 -12.06 0.00 -3.99
CA GLU A 41 -12.06 -1.44 -4.26
C GLU A 41 -12.73 -2.23 -3.12
N PRO A 42 -14.06 -2.09 -2.91
CA PRO A 42 -14.74 -2.69 -1.76
C PRO A 42 -14.80 -4.23 -1.81
N GLU A 43 -14.61 -4.84 -2.99
CA GLU A 43 -14.61 -6.29 -3.18
C GLU A 43 -13.21 -6.91 -3.15
N ALA A 44 -12.16 -6.09 -3.01
CA ALA A 44 -10.78 -6.55 -2.87
C ALA A 44 -10.40 -6.78 -1.40
N ASP A 45 -9.46 -7.70 -1.17
CA ASP A 45 -8.81 -7.88 0.12
C ASP A 45 -7.64 -6.89 0.25
N VAL A 46 -7.90 -5.72 0.83
CA VAL A 46 -6.89 -4.66 1.00
C VAL A 46 -6.21 -4.79 2.36
N THR A 47 -4.92 -5.13 2.34
CA THR A 47 -4.12 -5.31 3.55
C THR A 47 -3.75 -3.97 4.22
N GLU A 48 -3.18 -4.05 5.42
CA GLU A 48 -2.37 -2.93 5.93
C GLU A 48 -1.20 -2.65 4.98
N GLY A 49 -0.83 -1.37 4.88
CA GLY A 49 0.25 -0.94 4.00
C GLY A 49 1.59 -0.81 4.72
N PHE A 50 2.67 -0.80 3.94
CA PHE A 50 4.03 -0.57 4.43
C PHE A 50 4.58 0.78 3.98
N HIS A 51 5.21 1.50 4.89
CA HIS A 51 5.88 2.76 4.58
C HIS A 51 7.34 2.69 4.99
N VAL A 52 8.21 3.24 4.15
CA VAL A 52 9.63 3.42 4.44
C VAL A 52 10.02 4.87 4.22
N GLY A 53 10.59 5.49 5.25
CA GLY A 53 11.15 6.83 5.17
C GLY A 53 12.44 6.87 4.35
N SER A 54 12.77 8.03 3.76
CA SER A 54 14.02 8.22 3.00
C SER A 54 15.27 7.90 3.82
N ASP A 55 15.25 8.17 5.12
CA ASP A 55 16.38 7.92 6.02
C ASP A 55 16.55 6.44 6.38
N ASP A 56 15.49 5.62 6.23
CA ASP A 56 15.45 4.23 6.68
C ASP A 56 15.59 3.23 5.53
N VAL A 57 15.55 3.68 4.26
CA VAL A 57 15.43 2.80 3.08
C VAL A 57 16.57 1.79 2.94
N ASP A 58 17.79 2.19 3.30
CA ASP A 58 18.96 1.31 3.23
C ASP A 58 18.94 0.20 4.29
N GLN A 59 18.16 0.36 5.35
CA GLN A 59 18.10 -0.55 6.50
C GLN A 59 16.73 -1.26 6.63
N CYS A 60 15.77 -0.97 5.74
CA CYS A 60 14.39 -1.44 5.86
C CYS A 60 14.19 -2.93 5.54
N GLN A 61 15.23 -3.67 5.14
CA GLN A 61 15.08 -5.05 4.64
C GLN A 61 14.44 -5.98 5.67
N GLN A 62 14.79 -5.85 6.95
CA GLN A 62 14.22 -6.69 8.00
C GLN A 62 12.75 -6.34 8.27
N ASP A 63 12.41 -5.05 8.30
CA ASP A 63 11.04 -4.58 8.51
C ASP A 63 10.13 -4.95 7.36
N LEU A 64 10.62 -4.85 6.12
CA LEU A 64 9.93 -5.32 4.92
C LEU A 64 9.62 -6.81 5.03
N LYS A 65 10.60 -7.64 5.41
CA LYS A 65 10.38 -9.09 5.60
C LYS A 65 9.37 -9.38 6.70
N ASN A 66 9.46 -8.65 7.82
CA ASN A 66 8.52 -8.81 8.93
C ASN A 66 7.09 -8.45 8.52
N TRP A 67 6.90 -7.37 7.74
CA TRP A 67 5.61 -7.00 7.20
C TRP A 67 5.08 -8.02 6.21
N LEU A 68 5.89 -8.47 5.24
CA LEU A 68 5.51 -9.50 4.27
C LEU A 68 5.04 -10.79 4.96
N ASN A 69 5.68 -11.20 6.05
CA ASN A 69 5.29 -12.39 6.82
C ASN A 69 3.95 -12.21 7.56
N LYS A 70 3.56 -10.99 7.94
CA LYS A 70 2.28 -10.72 8.62
C LYS A 70 1.09 -10.72 7.67
N ILE A 71 1.34 -10.38 6.41
CA ILE A 71 0.29 -10.30 5.39
C ILE A 71 0.21 -11.56 4.53
N ASN A 72 1.04 -12.59 4.77
CA ASN A 72 0.99 -13.86 4.05
C ASN A 72 -0.04 -14.82 4.65
#